data_AF-A0AAD4H6Z2-F1
#
_entry.id   AF-A0AAD4H6Z2-F1
#
_cell.length_a   1.000
_cell.length_b   1.000
_cell.length_c   1.000
_cell.angle_alpha   90.00
_cell.angle_beta   90.00
_cell.angle_gamma   90.00
#
_symmetry.space_group_name_H-M   'P 1'
#
loop_
_entity.id
_entity.type
_entity.pdbx_description
1 polymer ?
#
loop_
_entity_poly.entity_id
_entity_poly.type
_entity_poly.pdbx_seq_one_letter_code
_entity_poly.pdbx_strand_id
1 'polypeptide(L)'
;MTAPIGSDLYSLDISTAFNSFTVPWAQLTPGPYASFHAAGLLGPTNNLLAVLGGNTSFSSSSSPNTNSLNLYDTGSGAWTASPLEDPPRREQAAAVSRLGDGTMFVMGGMVLSPDLMKESATADLWSIGGYIKPNTTTPGDNSTSSPDPPKTPPGLTPQTLGWQKLASPKSPSGSDRAFHTATVIRSNGLIVIIGGVSGGALVPLSEIAVYDTASGTWSVQTATGATPPLRRNHVAVATNTGQIFVHGGTDLGATTFFADLAILDTTSWSWSQPAMGGNAPTGRYSHAATMVGSNIIMTFGKY
;
A
#
# COMPACT_ATOMS: atom_id res chain seq x y z
N MET A 1 -12.60 4.93 20.37
CA MET A 1 -11.31 4.33 20.79
C MET A 1 -10.26 4.84 19.83
N THR A 2 -9.33 5.66 20.32
CA THR A 2 -8.14 6.09 19.57
C THR A 2 -7.23 4.88 19.39
N ALA A 3 -6.72 4.63 18.18
CA ALA A 3 -5.72 3.60 17.97
C ALA A 3 -4.43 4.00 18.71
N PRO A 4 -3.73 3.07 19.39
CA PRO A 4 -2.44 3.39 19.98
C PRO A 4 -1.47 3.83 18.89
N ILE A 5 -0.87 5.01 19.07
CA ILE A 5 0.17 5.55 18.18
C ILE A 5 1.52 5.11 18.75
N GLY A 6 2.39 4.59 17.91
CA GLY A 6 3.73 4.16 18.27
C GLY A 6 4.75 4.52 17.20
N SER A 7 6.02 4.39 17.55
CA SER A 7 7.18 4.56 16.66
C SER A 7 7.97 3.27 16.49
N ASP A 8 7.54 2.17 17.10
CA ASP A 8 8.30 0.94 17.10
C ASP A 8 8.39 0.33 15.70
N LEU A 9 9.61 -0.03 15.31
CA LEU A 9 9.90 -0.80 14.12
C LEU A 9 10.53 -2.12 14.56
N TYR A 10 9.97 -3.23 14.09
CA TYR A 10 10.51 -4.56 14.35
C TYR A 10 10.80 -5.27 13.02
N SER A 11 11.83 -6.11 13.02
CA SER A 11 12.13 -7.03 11.94
C SER A 11 11.95 -8.48 12.40
N LEU A 12 11.57 -9.33 11.45
CA LEU A 12 11.47 -10.76 11.64
C LEU A 12 12.30 -11.44 10.55
N ASP A 13 13.37 -12.11 10.96
CA ASP A 13 14.19 -12.91 10.05
C ASP A 13 13.53 -14.27 9.80
N ILE A 14 12.87 -14.35 8.65
CA ILE A 14 12.19 -15.55 8.15
C ILE A 14 13.13 -16.59 7.52
N SER A 15 14.44 -16.32 7.44
CA SER A 15 15.42 -17.32 7.00
C SER A 15 15.69 -18.39 8.06
N THR A 16 15.32 -18.09 9.31
CA THR A 16 15.42 -19.00 10.44
C THR A 16 14.04 -19.53 10.83
N ALA A 17 13.97 -20.81 11.21
CA ALA A 17 12.72 -21.40 11.67
C ALA A 17 12.35 -20.86 13.06
N PHE A 18 11.10 -20.47 13.24
CA PHE A 18 10.53 -20.08 14.54
C PHE A 18 9.13 -20.68 14.71
N ASN A 19 8.70 -20.83 15.96
CA ASN A 19 7.32 -21.22 16.26
C ASN A 19 6.48 -19.97 16.61
N SER A 20 5.16 -20.10 16.55
CA SER A 20 4.22 -19.00 16.78
C SER A 20 4.19 -18.47 18.22
N PHE A 21 4.79 -19.17 19.19
CA PHE A 21 4.85 -18.76 20.59
C PHE A 21 6.13 -17.99 20.94
N THR A 22 7.20 -18.20 20.18
CA THR A 22 8.51 -17.54 20.34
C THR A 22 8.98 -17.00 19.00
N VAL A 23 8.40 -15.87 18.60
CA VAL A 23 8.76 -15.18 17.36
C VAL A 23 9.97 -14.27 17.64
N PRO A 24 11.11 -14.43 16.95
CA PRO A 24 12.35 -13.72 17.24
C PRO A 24 12.34 -12.30 16.64
N TRP A 25 11.40 -11.46 17.10
CA TRP A 25 11.35 -10.05 16.70
C TRP A 25 12.60 -9.32 17.19
N ALA A 26 13.30 -8.67 16.26
CA ALA A 26 14.39 -7.75 16.58
C ALA A 26 13.88 -6.31 16.47
N GLN A 27 13.95 -5.57 17.58
CA GLN A 27 13.63 -4.15 17.57
C GLN A 27 14.69 -3.40 16.76
N LEU A 28 14.24 -2.61 15.79
CA LEU A 28 15.05 -1.71 14.98
C LEU A 28 14.95 -0.29 15.52
N THR A 29 15.71 0.64 14.93
CA THR A 29 15.63 2.06 15.25
C THR A 29 14.18 2.55 15.14
N PRO A 30 13.58 3.07 16.23
CA PRO A 30 12.23 3.59 16.19
C PRO A 30 12.10 4.73 15.17
N GLY A 31 10.95 4.78 14.50
CA GLY A 31 10.67 5.68 13.41
C GLY A 31 9.68 6.81 13.76
N PRO A 32 8.94 7.32 12.76
CA PRO A 32 7.95 8.34 12.99
C PRO A 32 6.76 7.81 13.80
N TYR A 33 6.19 8.67 14.64
CA TYR A 33 4.95 8.38 15.38
C TYR A 33 3.74 8.54 14.47
N ALA A 34 3.28 7.44 13.85
CA ALA A 34 2.11 7.49 12.96
C ALA A 34 1.32 6.17 12.97
N SER A 35 -0.01 6.29 12.94
CA SER A 35 -0.94 5.17 12.68
C SER A 35 -1.63 5.37 11.32
N PHE A 36 -2.14 4.30 10.70
CA PHE A 36 -2.86 4.38 9.42
C PHE A 36 -2.07 5.02 8.26
N HIS A 37 -0.74 4.95 8.35
CA HIS A 37 0.17 5.39 7.30
C HIS A 37 0.17 4.42 6.12
N ALA A 38 0.58 4.90 4.97
CA ALA A 38 0.93 4.06 3.83
C ALA A 38 2.41 3.69 3.92
N ALA A 39 2.75 2.43 3.60
CA ALA A 39 4.13 1.97 3.60
C ALA A 39 4.47 1.18 2.34
N GLY A 40 5.72 1.26 1.91
CA GLY A 40 6.22 0.57 0.73
C GLY A 40 7.74 0.56 0.67
N LEU A 41 8.30 -0.19 -0.28
CA LEU A 41 9.71 -0.14 -0.63
C LEU A 41 9.96 0.91 -1.71
N LEU A 42 11.12 1.56 -1.64
CA LEU A 42 11.57 2.58 -2.57
C LEU A 42 13.04 2.34 -2.97
N GLY A 43 13.40 2.84 -4.16
CA GLY A 43 14.78 2.90 -4.63
C GLY A 43 15.20 1.69 -5.46
N PRO A 44 16.27 1.80 -6.26
CA PRO A 44 16.61 0.82 -7.30
C PRO A 44 16.94 -0.57 -6.74
N THR A 45 17.32 -0.65 -5.46
CA THR A 45 17.61 -1.91 -4.75
C THR A 45 16.52 -2.30 -3.76
N ASN A 46 15.41 -1.54 -3.71
CA ASN A 46 14.31 -1.71 -2.75
C ASN A 46 14.78 -1.69 -1.28
N ASN A 47 15.87 -0.97 -0.98
CA ASN A 47 16.51 -0.93 0.33
C ASN A 47 15.93 0.13 1.29
N LEU A 48 15.04 0.99 0.79
CA LEU A 48 14.39 2.01 1.59
C LEU A 48 12.97 1.57 1.93
N LEU A 49 12.64 1.48 3.22
CA LEU A 49 11.27 1.39 3.69
C LEU A 49 10.72 2.82 3.81
N ALA A 50 9.78 3.14 2.93
CA ALA A 50 9.06 4.41 2.90
C ALA A 50 7.80 4.33 3.76
N VAL A 51 7.63 5.30 4.66
CA VAL A 51 6.42 5.51 5.47
C VAL A 51 5.87 6.89 5.18
N LEU A 52 4.64 6.97 4.69
CA LEU A 52 3.98 8.21 4.28
C LEU A 52 2.68 8.43 5.05
N GLY A 53 2.52 9.65 5.55
CA GLY A 53 1.25 10.15 6.09
C GLY A 53 0.84 9.46 7.38
N GLY A 54 -0.46 9.16 7.50
CA GLY A 54 -1.06 8.61 8.72
C GLY A 54 -1.39 9.67 9.76
N ASN A 55 -1.96 9.20 10.88
CA ASN A 55 -2.38 10.02 12.02
C ASN A 55 -1.30 10.11 13.11
N THR A 56 -0.97 11.34 13.51
CA THR A 56 0.17 11.70 14.38
C THR A 56 -0.28 12.38 15.69
N SER A 57 -1.58 12.46 15.97
CA SER A 57 -2.13 13.35 17.00
C SER A 57 -1.91 12.88 18.45
N PHE A 58 -0.73 13.26 18.99
CA PHE A 58 -0.55 13.77 20.37
C PHE A 58 0.20 15.11 20.42
N SER A 59 0.73 15.66 19.32
CA SER A 59 1.23 17.04 19.38
C SER A 59 0.07 18.02 19.19
N SER A 60 -0.23 18.75 20.26
CA SER A 60 -1.05 19.96 20.28
C SER A 60 -0.42 21.11 19.49
N SER A 61 0.49 20.84 18.56
CA SER A 61 1.13 21.84 17.70
C SER A 61 0.44 21.82 16.35
N SER A 62 -0.29 22.89 16.10
CA SER A 62 -0.95 23.31 14.87
C SER A 62 -0.03 23.43 13.65
N SER A 63 0.72 22.39 13.29
CA SER A 63 1.38 22.31 11.99
C SER A 63 0.68 21.27 11.12
N PRO A 64 -0.41 21.64 10.44
CA PRO A 64 -1.17 20.75 9.56
C PRO A 64 -0.37 20.22 8.35
N ASN A 65 0.90 20.62 8.19
CA ASN A 65 1.68 20.44 6.96
C ASN A 65 3.02 19.69 7.12
N THR A 66 3.29 19.00 8.23
CA THR A 66 4.47 18.11 8.26
C THR A 66 4.11 16.76 7.65
N ASN A 67 3.94 16.79 6.33
CA ASN A 67 4.10 15.58 5.55
C ASN A 67 5.52 15.06 5.81
N SER A 68 5.64 13.82 6.25
CA SER A 68 6.95 13.23 6.36
C SER A 68 6.85 11.87 5.71
N LEU A 69 7.11 11.84 4.41
CA LEU A 69 7.75 10.67 3.83
C LEU A 69 9.03 10.43 4.67
N ASN A 70 8.98 9.41 5.50
CA ASN A 70 10.12 8.96 6.28
C ASN A 70 10.70 7.73 5.60
N LEU A 71 12.02 7.72 5.45
CA LEU A 71 12.75 6.65 4.77
C LEU A 71 13.65 5.96 5.79
N TYR A 72 13.41 4.68 6.02
CA TYR A 72 14.32 3.84 6.77
C TYR A 72 15.23 3.09 5.79
N ASP A 73 16.52 3.35 5.86
CA ASP A 73 17.51 2.62 5.08
C ASP A 73 17.88 1.32 5.78
N THR A 74 17.54 0.19 5.14
CA THR A 74 17.74 -1.15 5.71
C THR A 74 19.20 -1.58 5.82
N GLY A 75 20.13 -0.92 5.11
CA GLY A 75 21.56 -1.21 5.17
C GLY A 75 22.26 -0.48 6.32
N SER A 76 21.91 0.79 6.53
CA SER A 76 22.46 1.62 7.61
C SER A 76 21.67 1.56 8.92
N GLY A 77 20.40 1.15 8.86
CA GLY A 77 19.49 1.13 10.01
C GLY A 77 19.04 2.52 10.46
N ALA A 78 19.16 3.54 9.60
CA ALA A 78 18.88 4.93 9.92
C ALA A 78 17.61 5.45 9.24
N TRP A 79 16.90 6.34 9.95
CA TRP A 79 15.79 7.11 9.40
C TRP A 79 16.28 8.42 8.79
N THR A 80 15.68 8.79 7.67
CA THR A 80 15.85 10.10 7.05
C THR A 80 14.49 10.68 6.71
N ALA A 81 14.31 11.97 6.99
CA ALA A 81 13.18 12.70 6.44
C ALA A 81 13.44 12.94 4.96
N SER A 82 12.42 12.73 4.12
CA SER A 82 12.49 13.09 2.71
C SER A 82 12.67 14.60 2.56
N PRO A 83 13.60 15.07 1.71
CA PRO A 83 13.74 16.49 1.39
C PRO A 83 12.68 16.98 0.39
N LEU A 84 11.76 16.10 -0.05
CA LEU A 84 10.80 16.38 -1.10
C LEU A 84 9.58 17.11 -0.58
N GLU A 85 8.96 17.92 -1.45
CA GLU A 85 7.60 18.38 -1.23
C GLU A 85 6.64 17.22 -1.40
N ASP A 86 6.02 16.81 -0.30
CA ASP A 86 5.14 15.66 -0.24
C ASP A 86 3.70 15.99 -0.68
N PRO A 87 2.94 15.01 -1.19
CA PRO A 87 1.53 15.18 -1.53
C PRO A 87 0.70 15.51 -0.28
N PRO A 88 -0.55 15.97 -0.44
CA PRO A 88 -1.42 16.25 0.70
C PRO A 88 -1.48 15.08 1.68
N ARG A 89 -1.35 15.38 2.97
CA ARG A 89 -1.39 14.41 4.07
C ARG A 89 -2.64 13.56 3.94
N ARG A 90 -2.44 12.25 4.04
CA ARG A 90 -3.49 11.24 3.94
C ARG A 90 -3.30 10.14 4.96
N GLU A 91 -4.40 9.59 5.43
CA GLU A 91 -4.44 8.33 6.18
C GLU A 91 -5.29 7.30 5.44
N GLN A 92 -5.13 6.02 5.76
CA GLN A 92 -5.94 4.94 5.19
C GLN A 92 -5.84 4.84 3.65
N ALA A 93 -4.73 5.35 3.10
CA ALA A 93 -4.33 5.19 1.72
C ALA A 93 -3.69 3.81 1.53
N ALA A 94 -3.82 3.25 0.32
CA ALA A 94 -3.08 2.05 -0.04
C ALA A 94 -1.76 2.44 -0.72
N ALA A 95 -0.70 1.67 -0.47
CA ALA A 95 0.55 1.79 -1.20
C ALA A 95 1.06 0.45 -1.70
N VAL A 96 1.71 0.49 -2.86
CA VAL A 96 2.34 -0.67 -3.49
C VAL A 96 3.69 -0.28 -4.10
N SER A 97 4.63 -1.21 -4.08
CA SER A 97 5.96 -1.01 -4.67
C SER A 97 6.15 -1.91 -5.89
N ARG A 98 6.48 -1.29 -7.02
CA ARG A 98 6.94 -1.99 -8.21
C ARG A 98 8.43 -2.30 -8.05
N LEU A 99 8.72 -3.53 -7.65
CA LEU A 99 10.08 -3.94 -7.28
C LEU A 99 11.09 -3.87 -8.44
N GLY A 100 10.63 -3.95 -9.69
CA GLY A 100 11.51 -3.93 -10.87
C GLY A 100 12.26 -2.61 -11.06
N ASP A 101 11.70 -1.50 -10.59
CA ASP A 101 12.32 -0.16 -10.70
C ASP A 101 12.31 0.61 -9.37
N GLY A 102 11.77 0.01 -8.30
CA GLY A 102 11.71 0.63 -6.98
C GLY A 102 10.74 1.79 -6.88
N THR A 103 9.75 1.88 -7.79
CA THR A 103 8.72 2.91 -7.77
C THR A 103 7.63 2.54 -6.77
N MET A 104 7.27 3.46 -5.88
CA MET A 104 6.13 3.33 -4.97
C MET A 104 4.93 4.13 -5.52
N PHE A 105 3.76 3.53 -5.45
CA PHE A 105 2.48 4.16 -5.79
C PHE A 105 1.63 4.30 -4.54
N VAL A 106 0.97 5.44 -4.37
CA VAL A 106 0.08 5.74 -3.25
C VAL A 106 -1.27 6.17 -3.79
N MET A 107 -2.34 5.52 -3.32
CA MET A 107 -3.68 5.67 -3.86
C MET A 107 -4.69 6.01 -2.79
N GLY A 108 -5.54 6.98 -3.13
CA GLY A 108 -6.67 7.41 -2.33
C GLY A 108 -6.28 7.82 -0.92
N GLY A 109 -7.07 7.34 0.05
CA GLY A 109 -6.99 7.72 1.46
C GLY A 109 -7.91 8.88 1.81
N MET A 110 -7.99 9.18 3.10
CA MET A 110 -8.71 10.32 3.64
C MET A 110 -7.77 11.52 3.67
N VAL A 111 -8.18 12.64 3.09
CA VAL A 111 -7.46 13.92 3.11
C VAL A 111 -8.32 14.98 3.81
N LEU A 112 -7.67 15.86 4.57
CA LEU A 112 -8.34 17.04 5.13
C LEU A 112 -8.64 18.03 3.98
N SER A 113 -9.91 18.32 3.74
CA SER A 113 -10.30 19.37 2.81
C SER A 113 -9.93 20.75 3.40
N PRO A 114 -9.20 21.61 2.66
CA PRO A 114 -8.85 22.96 3.11
C PRO A 114 -10.09 23.82 3.43
N ASP A 115 -11.19 23.60 2.71
CA ASP A 115 -12.36 24.49 2.74
C ASP A 115 -13.41 24.12 3.80
N LEU A 116 -13.45 22.85 4.25
CA LEU A 116 -14.52 22.36 5.13
C LEU A 116 -14.01 21.83 6.46
N MET A 117 -12.69 21.79 6.69
CA MET A 117 -12.08 21.16 7.86
C MET A 117 -12.60 19.73 8.09
N LYS A 118 -13.02 19.06 7.01
CA LYS A 118 -13.61 17.72 7.03
C LYS A 118 -12.75 16.78 6.21
N GLU A 119 -12.50 15.60 6.75
CA GLU A 119 -11.84 14.53 6.01
C GLU A 119 -12.76 13.93 4.96
N SER A 120 -12.26 13.81 3.74
CA SER A 120 -12.94 13.17 2.62
C SER A 120 -11.99 12.21 1.90
N ALA A 121 -12.54 11.15 1.34
CA ALA A 121 -11.77 10.25 0.48
C ALA A 121 -11.31 11.01 -0.78
N THR A 122 -10.16 10.62 -1.32
CA THR A 122 -9.66 11.13 -2.61
C THR A 122 -9.47 10.00 -3.62
N ALA A 123 -9.53 10.36 -4.91
CA ALA A 123 -9.23 9.50 -6.05
C ALA A 123 -7.78 9.67 -6.54
N ASP A 124 -6.98 10.44 -5.81
CA ASP A 124 -5.60 10.72 -6.18
C ASP A 124 -4.76 9.44 -6.30
N LEU A 125 -3.98 9.35 -7.37
CA LEU A 125 -2.88 8.42 -7.51
C LEU A 125 -1.59 9.23 -7.59
N TRP A 126 -0.65 8.89 -6.71
CA TRP A 126 0.68 9.47 -6.67
C TRP A 126 1.71 8.38 -6.90
N SER A 127 2.77 8.70 -7.62
CA SER A 127 3.96 7.84 -7.70
C SER A 127 5.19 8.59 -7.23
N ILE A 128 6.10 7.84 -6.63
CA ILE A 128 7.46 8.29 -6.33
C ILE A 128 8.42 7.21 -6.81
N GLY A 129 9.30 7.60 -7.72
CA GLY A 129 10.25 6.74 -8.40
C GLY A 129 11.32 7.61 -9.08
N GLY A 130 12.45 7.03 -9.43
CA GLY A 130 13.64 7.82 -9.79
C GLY A 130 14.47 8.13 -8.54
N TYR A 131 15.67 7.57 -8.54
CA TYR A 131 16.69 7.60 -7.48
C TYR A 131 16.74 8.87 -6.60
N ILE A 132 16.45 8.72 -5.28
CA ILE A 132 16.90 9.66 -4.25
C ILE A 132 18.17 9.11 -3.63
N LYS A 133 19.32 9.62 -4.07
CA LYS A 133 20.49 9.75 -3.20
C LYS A 133 20.83 11.24 -3.16
N PRO A 134 20.82 11.88 -1.98
CA PRO A 134 21.31 13.25 -1.86
C PRO A 134 22.73 13.30 -2.42
N ASN A 135 22.95 14.21 -3.36
CA ASN A 135 24.24 14.41 -3.98
C ASN A 135 25.24 14.84 -2.89
N THR A 136 26.20 13.97 -2.57
CA THR A 136 27.43 14.33 -1.87
C THR A 136 28.61 13.88 -2.72
N THR A 137 28.73 14.39 -3.95
CA THR A 137 29.99 14.79 -4.61
C THR A 137 29.76 15.16 -6.08
N THR A 138 30.06 16.43 -6.39
CA THR A 138 30.70 17.05 -7.59
C THR A 138 30.61 16.38 -8.99
N PRO A 139 30.58 17.18 -10.10
CA PRO A 139 30.37 16.68 -11.46
C PRO A 139 31.61 15.99 -12.04
N GLY A 140 31.40 14.86 -12.71
CA GLY A 140 32.40 14.16 -13.51
C GLY A 140 31.75 13.06 -14.35
N ASP A 141 31.53 13.37 -15.63
CA ASP A 141 31.13 12.45 -16.68
C ASP A 141 32.20 11.37 -16.92
N ASN A 142 31.78 10.12 -17.18
CA ASN A 142 32.23 9.38 -18.36
C ASN A 142 31.43 8.07 -18.57
N SER A 143 30.99 7.92 -19.82
CA SER A 143 30.21 6.87 -20.45
C SER A 143 30.59 5.41 -20.16
N THR A 144 29.57 4.55 -20.01
CA THR A 144 29.51 3.23 -20.66
C THR A 144 28.05 2.87 -21.00
N SER A 145 27.82 2.41 -22.22
CA SER A 145 26.51 1.99 -22.76
C SER A 145 25.90 0.84 -21.96
N SER A 146 24.74 1.09 -21.35
CA SER A 146 23.85 0.09 -20.74
C SER A 146 22.71 -0.24 -21.73
N PRO A 147 22.13 -1.45 -21.71
CA PRO A 147 20.99 -1.78 -22.57
C PRO A 147 19.84 -0.80 -22.34
N ASP A 148 19.04 -0.55 -23.37
CA ASP A 148 17.90 0.36 -23.30
C ASP A 148 17.07 0.11 -22.03
N PRO A 149 16.80 1.15 -21.22
CA PRO A 149 15.94 1.00 -20.06
C PRO A 149 14.55 0.52 -20.49
N PRO A 150 13.85 -0.26 -19.64
CA PRO A 150 12.47 -0.63 -19.89
C PRO A 150 11.65 0.62 -20.25
N LYS A 151 10.85 0.54 -21.33
CA LYS A 151 10.04 1.67 -21.80
C LYS A 151 9.30 2.30 -20.63
N THR A 152 9.65 3.53 -20.30
CA THR A 152 9.02 4.27 -19.21
C THR A 152 7.55 4.52 -19.54
N PRO A 153 6.64 4.29 -18.59
CA PRO A 153 5.21 4.53 -18.80
C PRO A 153 4.94 5.99 -19.17
N PRO A 154 3.95 6.27 -20.04
CA PRO A 154 3.51 7.64 -20.30
C PRO A 154 3.10 8.35 -19.01
N GLY A 155 3.73 9.49 -18.71
CA GLY A 155 3.50 10.27 -17.49
C GLY A 155 4.49 10.00 -16.34
N LEU A 156 5.29 8.92 -16.42
CA LEU A 156 6.48 8.76 -15.59
C LEU A 156 7.69 9.25 -16.39
N THR A 157 8.12 10.49 -16.15
CA THR A 157 9.39 10.96 -16.69
C THR A 157 10.52 10.30 -15.91
N PRO A 158 11.30 9.39 -16.52
CA PRO A 158 12.51 8.91 -15.88
C PRO A 158 13.37 10.15 -15.66
N GLN A 159 13.80 10.40 -14.42
CA GLN A 159 14.63 11.53 -13.95
C GLN A 159 13.94 12.71 -13.23
N THR A 160 12.61 12.79 -13.12
CA THR A 160 12.02 13.79 -12.20
C THR A 160 12.10 13.28 -10.77
N LEU A 161 12.99 13.87 -9.99
CA LEU A 161 13.05 13.65 -8.55
C LEU A 161 11.74 14.09 -7.91
N GLY A 162 11.12 13.19 -7.15
CA GLY A 162 9.98 13.52 -6.30
C GLY A 162 8.65 12.93 -6.72
N TRP A 163 7.59 13.46 -6.11
CA TRP A 163 6.24 12.98 -6.28
C TRP A 163 5.65 13.42 -7.63
N GLN A 164 4.98 12.49 -8.30
CA GLN A 164 4.23 12.75 -9.52
C GLN A 164 2.76 12.41 -9.28
N LYS A 165 1.88 13.38 -9.53
CA LYS A 165 0.44 13.13 -9.54
C LYS A 165 0.07 12.52 -10.87
N LEU A 166 -0.45 11.30 -10.83
CA LEU A 166 -0.87 10.56 -12.01
C LEU A 166 -2.37 10.75 -12.26
N ALA A 167 -2.84 10.28 -13.42
CA ALA A 167 -4.25 10.29 -13.74
C ALA A 167 -5.05 9.51 -12.68
N SER A 168 -6.16 10.08 -12.21
CA SER A 168 -7.07 9.43 -11.28
C SER A 168 -7.97 8.39 -11.98
N PRO A 169 -8.45 7.37 -11.25
CA PRO A 169 -9.39 6.42 -11.80
C PRO A 169 -10.68 7.10 -12.26
N LYS A 170 -11.26 6.58 -13.34
CA LYS A 170 -12.65 6.80 -13.70
C LYS A 170 -13.40 5.50 -13.39
N SER A 171 -14.09 5.45 -12.26
CA SER A 171 -14.88 4.28 -11.84
C SER A 171 -16.36 4.66 -11.66
N PRO A 172 -17.33 3.85 -12.14
CA PRO A 172 -18.75 4.08 -11.93
C PRO A 172 -19.16 4.10 -10.44
N SER A 173 -18.55 3.24 -9.63
CA SER A 173 -18.77 3.11 -8.17
C SER A 173 -18.03 4.14 -7.30
N GLY A 174 -17.48 5.18 -7.93
CA GLY A 174 -16.63 6.18 -7.27
C GLY A 174 -15.15 5.82 -7.32
N SER A 175 -14.34 6.80 -7.68
CA SER A 175 -12.89 6.68 -7.76
C SER A 175 -12.21 7.13 -6.47
N ASP A 176 -12.89 7.95 -5.66
CA ASP A 176 -12.45 8.37 -4.35
C ASP A 176 -12.62 7.24 -3.34
N ARG A 177 -11.54 6.84 -2.66
CA ARG A 177 -11.63 5.70 -1.74
C ARG A 177 -10.61 5.72 -0.63
N ALA A 178 -11.01 5.23 0.54
CA ALA A 178 -10.15 4.96 1.69
C ALA A 178 -10.43 3.56 2.26
N PHE A 179 -9.56 3.06 3.14
CA PHE A 179 -9.70 1.74 3.79
C PHE A 179 -9.76 0.54 2.82
N HIS A 180 -9.31 0.77 1.58
CA HIS A 180 -9.21 -0.23 0.51
C HIS A 180 -7.83 -0.89 0.56
N THR A 181 -7.68 -1.95 -0.21
CA THR A 181 -6.36 -2.53 -0.50
C THR A 181 -5.96 -2.26 -1.93
N ALA A 182 -4.65 -2.16 -2.17
CA ALA A 182 -4.09 -2.17 -3.51
C ALA A 182 -2.99 -3.22 -3.56
N THR A 183 -2.90 -3.94 -4.67
CA THR A 183 -1.91 -5.00 -4.85
C THR A 183 -1.32 -4.92 -6.25
N VAL A 184 0.01 -5.01 -6.37
CA VAL A 184 0.68 -5.09 -7.67
C VAL A 184 0.85 -6.54 -8.11
N ILE A 185 0.37 -6.86 -9.31
CA ILE A 185 0.60 -8.15 -9.97
C ILE A 185 1.97 -8.09 -10.65
N ARG A 186 2.95 -8.78 -10.06
CA ARG A 186 4.36 -8.65 -10.46
C ARG A 186 4.64 -9.02 -11.92
N SER A 187 3.87 -9.96 -12.48
CA SER A 187 4.09 -10.47 -13.84
C SER A 187 3.73 -9.48 -14.95
N ASN A 188 2.82 -8.55 -14.70
CA ASN A 188 2.32 -7.61 -15.72
C ASN A 188 2.26 -6.15 -15.24
N GLY A 189 2.58 -5.87 -13.98
CA GLY A 189 2.60 -4.51 -13.44
C GLY A 189 1.21 -3.90 -13.25
N LEU A 190 0.13 -4.70 -13.28
CA LEU A 190 -1.20 -4.21 -12.96
C LEU A 190 -1.31 -3.95 -11.46
N ILE A 191 -1.85 -2.80 -11.08
CA ILE A 191 -2.25 -2.50 -9.71
C ILE A 191 -3.76 -2.73 -9.61
N VAL A 192 -4.15 -3.63 -8.72
CA VAL A 192 -5.53 -4.05 -8.51
C VAL A 192 -6.03 -3.52 -7.18
N ILE A 193 -7.19 -2.86 -7.20
CA ILE A 193 -7.74 -2.17 -6.03
C ILE A 193 -9.06 -2.81 -5.63
N ILE A 194 -9.17 -3.20 -4.36
CA ILE A 194 -10.29 -4.00 -3.85
C ILE A 194 -10.92 -3.34 -2.62
N GLY A 195 -12.25 -3.25 -2.65
CA GLY A 195 -13.11 -2.82 -1.54
C GLY A 195 -12.82 -1.40 -1.03
N GLY A 196 -13.05 -1.20 0.27
CA GLY A 196 -12.94 0.10 0.92
C GLY A 196 -14.25 0.89 0.89
N VAL A 197 -14.15 2.19 1.15
CA VAL A 197 -15.29 3.12 1.28
C VAL A 197 -15.13 4.28 0.31
N SER A 198 -16.21 4.59 -0.41
CA SER A 198 -16.37 5.72 -1.34
C SER A 198 -17.70 6.41 -1.07
N GLY A 199 -17.74 7.74 -1.01
CA GLY A 199 -18.99 8.49 -0.77
C GLY A 199 -19.77 8.07 0.50
N GLY A 200 -19.09 7.48 1.50
CA GLY A 200 -19.73 6.96 2.72
C GLY A 200 -20.35 5.56 2.60
N ALA A 201 -20.23 4.88 1.45
CA ALA A 201 -20.69 3.52 1.22
C ALA A 201 -19.53 2.55 0.93
N LEU A 202 -19.74 1.26 1.17
CA LEU A 202 -18.76 0.24 0.78
C LEU A 202 -18.73 0.06 -0.74
N VAL A 203 -17.53 -0.09 -1.29
CA VAL A 203 -17.33 -0.31 -2.74
C VAL A 203 -17.58 -1.79 -3.08
N PRO A 204 -18.40 -2.12 -4.11
CA PRO A 204 -18.59 -3.49 -4.62
C PRO A 204 -17.29 -4.23 -4.92
N LEU A 205 -17.14 -5.45 -4.39
CA LEU A 205 -16.00 -6.33 -4.73
C LEU A 205 -16.17 -6.99 -6.11
N SER A 206 -17.31 -6.80 -6.77
CA SER A 206 -17.50 -7.17 -8.18
C SER A 206 -16.95 -6.10 -9.15
N GLU A 207 -16.65 -4.90 -8.69
CA GLU A 207 -16.09 -3.83 -9.53
C GLU A 207 -14.63 -3.58 -9.16
N ILE A 208 -13.73 -4.15 -9.95
CA ILE A 208 -12.31 -4.10 -9.67
C ILE A 208 -11.67 -2.97 -10.46
N ALA A 209 -11.22 -1.92 -9.78
CA ALA A 209 -10.44 -0.86 -10.40
C ALA A 209 -9.01 -1.36 -10.64
N VAL A 210 -8.53 -1.20 -11.86
CA VAL A 210 -7.21 -1.67 -12.29
C VAL A 210 -6.45 -0.53 -12.92
N TYR A 211 -5.24 -0.28 -12.43
CA TYR A 211 -4.29 0.64 -13.05
C TYR A 211 -3.18 -0.14 -13.72
N ASP A 212 -2.99 0.10 -15.01
CA ASP A 212 -1.89 -0.45 -15.77
C ASP A 212 -0.69 0.49 -15.65
N THR A 213 0.34 0.04 -14.92
CA THR A 213 1.54 0.85 -14.70
C THR A 213 2.42 0.98 -15.93
N ALA A 214 2.20 0.23 -17.01
CA ALA A 214 2.94 0.36 -18.26
C ALA A 214 2.30 1.37 -19.21
N SER A 215 0.98 1.34 -19.34
CA SER A 215 0.24 2.28 -20.20
C SER A 215 -0.17 3.57 -19.48
N GLY A 216 -0.17 3.58 -18.15
CA GLY A 216 -0.61 4.71 -17.34
C GLY A 216 -2.12 4.90 -17.34
N THR A 217 -2.88 3.86 -17.69
CA THR A 217 -4.33 3.93 -17.88
C THR A 217 -5.10 3.17 -16.81
N TRP A 218 -6.35 3.60 -16.59
CA TRP A 218 -7.30 2.93 -15.70
C TRP A 218 -8.31 2.12 -16.50
N SER A 219 -8.71 0.98 -15.94
CA SER A 219 -9.85 0.19 -16.38
C SER A 219 -10.65 -0.30 -15.17
N VAL A 220 -11.88 -0.75 -15.43
CA VAL A 220 -12.71 -1.44 -14.44
C VAL A 220 -13.02 -2.82 -14.98
N GLN A 221 -12.77 -3.83 -14.16
CA GLN A 221 -13.04 -5.23 -14.47
C GLN A 221 -14.24 -5.70 -13.63
N THR A 222 -15.22 -6.31 -14.29
CA THR A 222 -16.37 -6.89 -13.60
C THR A 222 -16.02 -8.30 -13.15
N ALA A 223 -15.78 -8.46 -11.86
CA ALA A 223 -15.49 -9.76 -11.28
C ALA A 223 -16.77 -10.58 -11.04
N THR A 224 -16.71 -11.85 -11.40
CA THR A 224 -17.83 -12.81 -11.31
C THR A 224 -17.53 -13.93 -10.31
N GLY A 225 -18.41 -14.94 -10.20
CA GLY A 225 -18.19 -16.11 -9.34
C GLY A 225 -18.68 -15.90 -7.91
N ALA A 226 -17.96 -16.49 -6.95
CA ALA A 226 -18.32 -16.44 -5.52
C ALA A 226 -17.86 -15.11 -4.90
N THR A 227 -18.50 -14.01 -5.28
CA THR A 227 -18.13 -12.67 -4.83
C THR A 227 -18.28 -12.56 -3.30
N PRO A 228 -17.21 -12.21 -2.57
CA PRO A 228 -17.26 -12.06 -1.13
C PRO A 228 -18.08 -10.83 -0.68
N PRO A 229 -18.53 -10.77 0.59
CA PRO A 229 -19.16 -9.59 1.14
C PRO A 229 -18.34 -8.30 1.00
N LEU A 230 -19.05 -7.19 0.76
CA LEU A 230 -18.56 -5.82 0.83
C LEU A 230 -17.76 -5.59 2.12
N ARG A 231 -16.55 -5.05 2.01
CA ARG A 231 -15.65 -4.91 3.16
C ARG A 231 -14.66 -3.76 3.02
N ARG A 232 -14.26 -3.22 4.17
CA ARG A 232 -13.12 -2.29 4.34
C ARG A 232 -12.10 -2.88 5.31
N ASN A 233 -10.88 -2.32 5.35
CA ASN A 233 -9.84 -2.70 6.32
C ASN A 233 -9.46 -4.20 6.29
N HIS A 234 -9.65 -4.85 5.13
CA HIS A 234 -9.18 -6.21 4.87
C HIS A 234 -7.71 -6.17 4.43
N VAL A 235 -7.07 -7.33 4.33
CA VAL A 235 -5.78 -7.47 3.64
C VAL A 235 -5.99 -8.09 2.27
N ALA A 236 -5.11 -7.71 1.33
CA ALA A 236 -5.02 -8.33 0.02
C ALA A 236 -3.56 -8.60 -0.32
N VAL A 237 -3.25 -9.80 -0.81
CA VAL A 237 -1.88 -10.22 -1.13
C VAL A 237 -1.88 -10.95 -2.46
N ALA A 238 -1.05 -10.50 -3.41
CA ALA A 238 -0.87 -11.20 -4.68
C ALA A 238 0.13 -12.35 -4.55
N THR A 239 -0.24 -13.48 -5.12
CA THR A 239 0.66 -14.60 -5.37
C THR A 239 1.53 -14.33 -6.59
N ASN A 240 2.56 -15.15 -6.75
CA ASN A 240 3.39 -15.16 -7.95
C ASN A 240 2.64 -15.67 -9.20
N THR A 241 1.47 -16.30 -9.02
CA THR A 241 0.61 -16.78 -10.11
C THR A 241 -0.42 -15.73 -10.57
N GLY A 242 -0.43 -14.53 -9.96
CA GLY A 242 -1.37 -13.47 -10.31
C GLY A 242 -2.74 -13.61 -9.64
N GLN A 243 -2.90 -14.48 -8.65
CA GLN A 243 -4.11 -14.53 -7.83
C GLN A 243 -3.97 -13.58 -6.65
N ILE A 244 -5.07 -12.98 -6.20
CA ILE A 244 -5.09 -12.09 -5.03
C ILE A 244 -5.89 -12.75 -3.92
N PHE A 245 -5.23 -13.01 -2.80
CA PHE A 245 -5.83 -13.53 -1.58
C PHE A 245 -6.36 -12.37 -0.75
N VAL A 246 -7.62 -12.42 -0.37
CA VAL A 246 -8.30 -11.45 0.48
C VAL A 246 -8.79 -12.15 1.75
N HIS A 247 -8.48 -11.55 2.89
CA HIS A 247 -8.94 -12.04 4.19
C HIS A 247 -9.30 -10.88 5.12
N GLY A 248 -10.24 -11.14 6.02
CA GLY A 248 -10.59 -10.18 7.05
C GLY A 248 -11.40 -9.00 6.53
N GLY A 249 -11.28 -7.90 7.25
CA GLY A 249 -12.05 -6.70 7.05
C GLY A 249 -13.37 -6.70 7.81
N THR A 250 -14.12 -5.64 7.60
CA THR A 250 -15.37 -5.41 8.31
C THR A 250 -16.38 -4.66 7.44
N ASP A 251 -17.65 -4.73 7.81
CA ASP A 251 -18.73 -3.96 7.21
C ASP A 251 -18.61 -2.46 7.55
N LEU A 252 -19.54 -1.65 7.04
CA LEU A 252 -19.51 -0.20 7.20
C LEU A 252 -19.67 0.21 8.68
N GLY A 253 -20.43 -0.55 9.46
CA GLY A 253 -20.69 -0.28 10.87
C GLY A 253 -19.62 -0.80 11.82
N ALA A 254 -18.63 -1.56 11.32
CA ALA A 254 -17.71 -2.33 12.16
C ALA A 254 -18.42 -3.29 13.14
N THR A 255 -19.51 -3.92 12.69
CA THR A 255 -20.36 -4.85 13.45
C THR A 255 -20.11 -6.31 13.09
N THR A 256 -19.63 -6.56 11.87
CA THR A 256 -19.30 -7.89 11.36
C THR A 256 -17.83 -7.94 11.00
N PHE A 257 -17.11 -8.93 11.54
CA PHE A 257 -15.70 -9.17 11.21
C PHE A 257 -15.60 -10.43 10.37
N PHE A 258 -15.10 -10.27 9.15
CA PHE A 258 -15.08 -11.37 8.19
C PHE A 258 -13.90 -12.30 8.48
N ALA A 259 -14.15 -13.61 8.49
CA ALA A 259 -13.13 -14.64 8.70
C ALA A 259 -12.94 -15.52 7.45
N ASP A 260 -13.53 -15.14 6.32
CA ASP A 260 -13.47 -15.89 5.08
C ASP A 260 -12.16 -15.62 4.32
N LEU A 261 -11.75 -16.61 3.53
CA LEU A 261 -10.76 -16.44 2.48
C LEU A 261 -11.50 -16.28 1.16
N ALA A 262 -11.22 -15.17 0.46
CA ALA A 262 -11.63 -14.96 -0.92
C ALA A 262 -10.39 -14.87 -1.80
N ILE A 263 -10.45 -15.47 -2.99
CA ILE A 263 -9.37 -15.42 -3.98
C ILE A 263 -9.92 -14.85 -5.27
N LEU A 264 -9.33 -13.75 -5.73
CA LEU A 264 -9.58 -13.19 -7.05
C LEU A 264 -8.53 -13.73 -8.02
N ASP A 265 -8.97 -14.47 -9.03
CA ASP A 265 -8.14 -14.77 -10.19
C ASP A 265 -8.13 -13.56 -11.14
N THR A 266 -6.96 -12.96 -11.36
CA THR A 266 -6.84 -11.75 -12.19
C THR A 266 -6.72 -12.03 -13.69
N THR A 267 -6.69 -13.30 -14.10
CA THR A 267 -6.75 -13.72 -15.50
C THR A 267 -8.20 -13.82 -15.95
N SER A 268 -9.03 -14.51 -15.17
CA SER A 268 -10.45 -14.70 -15.47
C SER A 268 -11.37 -13.65 -14.83
N TRP A 269 -10.85 -12.81 -13.94
CA TRP A 269 -11.64 -11.90 -13.09
C TRP A 269 -12.79 -12.64 -12.40
N SER A 270 -12.45 -13.72 -11.70
CA SER A 270 -13.44 -14.53 -10.98
C SER A 270 -13.03 -14.75 -9.54
N TRP A 271 -13.99 -14.56 -8.64
CA TRP A 271 -13.87 -14.86 -7.23
C TRP A 271 -14.12 -16.33 -6.94
N SER A 272 -13.35 -16.87 -6.00
CA SER A 272 -13.61 -18.12 -5.31
C SER A 272 -13.49 -17.93 -3.80
N GLN A 273 -14.21 -18.75 -3.03
CA GLN A 273 -14.17 -18.74 -1.56
C GLN A 273 -13.88 -20.16 -1.05
N PRO A 274 -12.64 -20.64 -1.16
CA PRO A 274 -12.29 -21.96 -0.67
C PRO A 274 -12.43 -22.03 0.85
N ALA A 275 -12.83 -23.19 1.36
CA ALA A 275 -12.84 -23.44 2.80
C ALA A 275 -11.40 -23.39 3.34
N MET A 276 -11.21 -22.66 4.44
CA MET A 276 -9.96 -22.71 5.19
C MET A 276 -10.00 -23.88 6.17
N GLY A 277 -8.99 -24.76 6.09
CA GLY A 277 -8.81 -25.86 7.04
C GLY A 277 -7.88 -25.52 8.20
N GLY A 278 -7.86 -26.37 9.22
CA GLY A 278 -6.93 -26.26 10.35
C GLY A 278 -7.20 -25.06 11.25
N ASN A 279 -6.13 -24.41 11.72
CA ASN A 279 -6.19 -23.24 12.61
C ASN A 279 -6.38 -21.95 11.80
N ALA A 280 -7.50 -21.85 11.08
CA ALA A 280 -7.83 -20.68 10.28
C ALA A 280 -7.93 -19.41 11.15
N PRO A 281 -7.48 -18.24 10.67
CA PRO A 281 -7.61 -17.00 11.41
C PRO A 281 -9.07 -16.64 11.68
N THR A 282 -9.36 -16.12 12.87
CA THR A 282 -10.68 -15.55 13.16
C THR A 282 -10.90 -14.22 12.44
N GLY A 283 -12.16 -13.79 12.35
CA GLY A 283 -12.51 -12.53 11.72
C GLY A 283 -11.85 -11.34 12.40
N ARG A 284 -11.30 -10.43 11.60
CA ARG A 284 -10.47 -9.29 12.06
C ARG A 284 -10.37 -8.21 11.00
N TYR A 285 -10.01 -7.00 11.39
CA TYR A 285 -9.77 -5.88 10.46
C TYR A 285 -8.57 -5.03 10.90
N SER A 286 -8.08 -4.18 10.01
CA SER A 286 -6.92 -3.31 10.26
C SER A 286 -5.67 -4.11 10.68
N HIS A 287 -5.46 -5.23 10.01
CA HIS A 287 -4.28 -6.09 10.14
C HIS A 287 -3.42 -5.96 8.88
N ALA A 288 -2.22 -6.54 8.88
CA ALA A 288 -1.34 -6.57 7.72
C ALA A 288 -1.07 -8.01 7.28
N ALA A 289 -0.75 -8.19 5.99
CA ALA A 289 -0.31 -9.47 5.45
C ALA A 289 0.71 -9.24 4.33
N THR A 290 1.58 -10.23 4.11
CA THR A 290 2.57 -10.23 3.04
C THR A 290 2.84 -11.63 2.51
N MET A 291 3.30 -11.71 1.26
CA MET A 291 3.69 -12.96 0.61
C MET A 291 5.17 -13.26 0.89
N VAL A 292 5.47 -14.47 1.37
CA VAL A 292 6.81 -14.99 1.59
C VAL A 292 6.95 -16.33 0.89
N GLY A 293 7.65 -16.38 -0.24
CA GLY A 293 7.71 -17.57 -1.08
C GLY A 293 6.30 -17.98 -1.53
N SER A 294 5.84 -19.15 -1.08
CA SER A 294 4.48 -19.66 -1.29
C SER A 294 3.55 -19.51 -0.07
N ASN A 295 4.00 -18.85 1.01
CA ASN A 295 3.27 -18.72 2.27
C ASN A 295 2.87 -17.28 2.56
N ILE A 296 1.63 -17.06 2.99
CA ILE A 296 1.16 -15.73 3.43
C ILE A 296 1.42 -15.61 4.93
N ILE A 297 2.18 -14.58 5.32
CA ILE A 297 2.32 -14.20 6.72
C ILE A 297 1.31 -13.11 7.00
N MET A 298 0.53 -13.27 8.07
CA MET A 298 -0.50 -12.33 8.50
C MET A 298 -0.26 -11.93 9.95
N THR A 299 -0.31 -10.64 10.24
CA THR A 299 -0.16 -10.12 11.60
C THR A 299 -1.52 -9.98 12.30
N PHE A 300 -1.48 -9.85 13.63
CA PHE A 300 -2.68 -9.62 14.43
C PHE A 300 -3.16 -8.17 14.26
N GLY A 301 -4.43 -7.97 13.93
CA GLY A 301 -5.09 -6.66 13.92
C GLY A 301 -6.19 -6.60 14.97
N LYS A 302 -7.20 -5.77 14.74
CA LYS A 302 -8.31 -5.59 15.68
C LYS A 302 -9.35 -6.71 15.51
N TYR A 303 -9.74 -7.29 16.64
CA TYR A 303 -10.83 -8.27 16.80
C TYR A 303 -12.04 -7.57 17.42
#